data_AF-A0AAV3SMT5-F1
#
_entry.id   AF-A0AAV3SMT5-F1
#
_cell.length_a   1.000
_cell.length_b   1.000
_cell.length_c   1.000
_cell.angle_alpha   90.00
_cell.angle_beta   90.00
_cell.angle_gamma   90.00
#
_symmetry.space_group_name_H-M   'P 1'
#
loop_
_entity.id
_entity.type
_entity.pdbx_description
1 polymer ?
#
loop_
_entity_poly.entity_id
_entity_poly.type
_entity_poly.pdbx_seq_one_letter_code
_entity_poly.pdbx_strand_id
1 'polypeptide(L)'
;MDQFPKALDATPDPTLVVDSEGVVRAGTPSVESVFELDPDELTGTAVADVFHDPDELEWEEAASVTPFQPDGDESDVAVEDDFGSDETAVDDSRHDVAALIDAVRAGEARSLADGFELAVRRGDGVLVPVRVSVGPFELDGDAYAVVTAIDVSNEWTRQLALQRRTETLESLHEATRELLKTTEREAAAEAAVTYVDDVLGHPIVAIWLYDEETDALEPAVWTDTAEAVVGDHPTFDADDQSITWDVFESGEPTYVPDVSADPDHYKDDATIRSELVVPLGRYGVLNVGSTEPDAFDDSDLAVARIWAATVTMVFVRIERERQLRRREAEVARERDRLEEFASLVSHDLRSPLNVAAGNLEIVTARLAQQSVDVDELDAVERSLDRMDALIEDLLALARQGAGIDETESVPLADLAAECWGTVDTADATIAVETDAVVAADRSRLRQALENLFVNAVTHAGPDVAVTVGALPDGDGFYVADDGPGIDPADREEVFEAGMTSDPEGTGFGLKIVAEVAEAHGWTIELTESESGGARFEFRGADIESSGSERDE
;
A
#
# COMPACT_ATOMS: atom_id res chain seq x y z
N MET A 1 11.33 -62.03 32.81
CA MET A 1 12.19 -61.99 31.61
C MET A 1 12.68 -63.35 31.09
N ASP A 2 13.04 -64.34 31.93
CA ASP A 2 13.70 -65.59 31.47
C ASP A 2 12.97 -66.41 30.37
N GLN A 3 11.69 -66.12 30.13
CA GLN A 3 10.87 -66.77 29.09
C GLN A 3 10.79 -65.99 27.78
N PHE A 4 11.13 -64.70 27.76
CA PHE A 4 11.03 -63.83 26.58
C PHE A 4 12.37 -63.75 25.82
N PRO A 5 12.38 -63.45 24.51
CA PRO A 5 13.62 -63.43 23.73
C PRO A 5 14.64 -62.43 24.30
N LYS A 6 15.88 -62.90 24.55
CA LYS A 6 17.04 -62.03 24.88
C LYS A 6 17.32 -60.92 23.86
N ALA A 7 16.66 -60.95 22.71
CA ALA A 7 16.72 -59.92 21.69
C ALA A 7 15.97 -58.63 22.09
N LEU A 8 14.97 -58.72 22.98
CA LEU A 8 14.27 -57.55 23.53
C LEU A 8 15.17 -56.78 24.52
N ASP A 9 16.05 -57.47 25.26
CA ASP A 9 17.00 -56.83 26.19
C ASP A 9 18.04 -55.93 25.50
N ALA A 10 18.13 -55.99 24.17
CA ALA A 10 19.05 -55.21 23.37
C ALA A 10 18.40 -53.99 22.69
N THR A 11 17.10 -53.73 22.91
CA THR A 11 16.44 -52.55 22.35
C THR A 11 16.84 -51.28 23.12
N PRO A 12 17.27 -50.21 22.42
CA PRO A 12 17.66 -48.96 23.07
C PRO A 12 16.46 -48.20 23.64
N ASP A 13 15.29 -48.40 23.07
CA ASP A 13 14.05 -47.73 23.48
C ASP A 13 13.31 -48.55 24.57
N PRO A 14 12.63 -47.88 25.52
CA PRO A 14 11.76 -48.51 26.49
C PRO A 14 10.69 -49.40 25.84
N THR A 15 10.74 -50.69 26.12
CA THR A 15 9.80 -51.67 25.57
C THR A 15 9.13 -52.49 26.67
N LEU A 16 7.81 -52.64 26.58
CA LEU A 16 6.97 -53.48 27.42
C LEU A 16 6.38 -54.63 26.60
N VAL A 17 6.35 -55.82 27.17
CA VAL A 17 5.60 -56.97 26.62
C VAL A 17 4.29 -57.07 27.37
N VAL A 18 3.18 -56.97 26.65
CA VAL A 18 1.82 -56.94 27.18
C VAL A 18 1.06 -58.14 26.64
N ASP A 19 0.23 -58.80 27.44
CA ASP A 19 -0.61 -59.90 26.96
C ASP A 19 -1.92 -59.42 26.31
N SER A 20 -2.71 -60.36 25.80
CA SER A 20 -4.02 -60.09 25.18
C SER A 20 -5.07 -59.51 26.14
N GLU A 21 -4.83 -59.47 27.46
CA GLU A 21 -5.73 -58.82 28.43
C GLU A 21 -5.33 -57.36 28.70
N GLY A 22 -4.15 -56.94 28.24
CA GLY A 22 -3.59 -55.60 28.47
C GLY A 22 -2.68 -55.53 29.70
N VAL A 23 -2.20 -56.68 30.20
CA VAL A 23 -1.36 -56.77 31.41
C VAL A 23 0.11 -56.86 31.02
N VAL A 24 0.96 -56.05 31.66
CA VAL A 24 2.41 -56.05 31.44
C VAL A 24 3.03 -57.34 32.01
N ARG A 25 3.79 -58.06 31.17
CA ARG A 25 4.44 -59.34 31.51
C ARG A 25 5.94 -59.24 31.64
N ALA A 26 6.55 -58.25 30.99
CA ALA A 26 7.96 -57.93 31.13
C ALA A 26 8.22 -56.51 30.60
N GLY A 27 9.29 -55.86 31.06
CA GLY A 27 9.82 -54.63 30.49
C GLY A 27 11.32 -54.70 30.32
N THR A 28 11.87 -54.01 29.33
CA THR A 28 13.32 -53.93 29.08
C THR A 28 14.03 -53.05 30.12
N PRO A 29 15.34 -53.22 30.37
CA PRO A 29 16.10 -52.35 31.29
C PRO A 29 16.06 -50.87 30.88
N SER A 30 15.85 -50.58 29.60
CA SER A 30 15.73 -49.22 29.07
C SER A 30 14.57 -48.43 29.71
N VAL A 31 13.52 -49.11 30.18
CA VAL A 31 12.39 -48.51 30.92
C VAL A 31 12.86 -47.84 32.21
N GLU A 32 13.75 -48.49 32.98
CA GLU A 32 14.34 -47.91 34.19
C GLU A 32 15.25 -46.73 33.84
N SER A 33 16.02 -46.82 32.74
CA SER A 33 16.97 -45.77 32.39
C SER A 33 16.35 -44.50 31.81
N VAL A 34 15.17 -44.60 31.16
CA VAL A 34 14.50 -43.49 30.48
C VAL A 34 13.33 -42.94 31.29
N PHE A 35 12.52 -43.82 31.89
CA PHE A 35 11.33 -43.43 32.66
C PHE A 35 11.52 -43.60 34.18
N GLU A 36 12.67 -44.10 34.66
CA GLU A 36 12.92 -44.31 36.10
C GLU A 36 11.86 -45.17 36.79
N LEU A 37 11.22 -46.05 36.03
CA LEU A 37 10.27 -47.04 36.53
C LEU A 37 10.95 -48.41 36.59
N ASP A 38 10.81 -49.13 37.70
CA ASP A 38 11.34 -50.49 37.84
C ASP A 38 10.50 -51.47 36.98
N PRO A 39 11.09 -52.11 35.95
CA PRO A 39 10.37 -53.04 35.07
C PRO A 39 9.77 -54.26 35.82
N ASP A 40 10.38 -54.67 36.93
CA ASP A 40 9.88 -55.77 37.75
C ASP A 40 8.64 -55.34 38.57
N GLU A 41 8.55 -54.07 38.98
CA GLU A 41 7.37 -53.52 39.67
C GLU A 41 6.20 -53.28 38.71
N LEU A 42 6.48 -52.97 37.45
CA LEU A 42 5.46 -52.86 36.40
C LEU A 42 4.88 -54.23 35.98
N THR A 43 5.56 -55.33 36.28
CA THR A 43 5.07 -56.66 35.89
C THR A 43 3.78 -57.01 36.65
N GLY A 44 2.69 -57.19 35.92
CA GLY A 44 1.36 -57.49 36.46
C GLY A 44 0.41 -56.29 36.57
N THR A 45 0.86 -55.08 36.24
CA THR A 45 -0.01 -53.89 36.12
C THR A 45 -0.69 -53.83 34.75
N ALA A 46 -1.74 -53.02 34.62
CA ALA A 46 -2.35 -52.76 33.33
C ALA A 46 -1.48 -51.77 32.54
N VAL A 47 -1.41 -51.93 31.20
CA VAL A 47 -0.70 -50.98 30.33
C VAL A 47 -1.27 -49.56 30.44
N ALA A 48 -2.56 -49.43 30.77
CA ALA A 48 -3.26 -48.17 31.03
C ALA A 48 -2.85 -47.48 32.33
N ASP A 49 -2.19 -48.19 33.26
CA ASP A 49 -1.64 -47.58 34.47
C ASP A 49 -0.27 -46.95 34.20
N VAL A 50 0.35 -47.26 33.05
CA VAL A 50 1.71 -46.81 32.66
C VAL A 50 1.66 -45.64 31.68
N PHE A 51 0.72 -45.68 30.74
CA PHE A 51 0.49 -44.60 29.78
C PHE A 51 -0.77 -43.84 30.13
N HIS A 52 -0.76 -42.54 29.84
CA HIS A 52 -1.84 -41.61 30.14
C HIS A 52 -2.20 -40.78 28.92
N ASP A 53 -3.48 -40.42 28.82
CA ASP A 53 -3.97 -39.49 27.81
C ASP A 53 -3.39 -38.11 28.10
N PRO A 54 -2.68 -37.48 27.16
CA PRO A 54 -2.05 -36.18 27.38
C PRO A 54 -3.08 -35.08 27.70
N ASP A 55 -4.33 -35.27 27.26
CA ASP A 55 -5.44 -34.32 27.33
C ASP A 55 -6.12 -34.30 28.69
N GLU A 56 -6.00 -35.39 29.46
CA GLU A 56 -6.56 -35.52 30.80
C GLU A 56 -5.57 -35.12 31.90
N LEU A 57 -4.37 -34.68 31.53
CA LEU A 57 -3.27 -34.40 32.47
C LEU A 57 -3.02 -32.91 32.67
N GLU A 58 -2.82 -32.52 33.94
CA GLU A 58 -2.28 -31.20 34.29
C GLU A 58 -0.75 -31.23 34.17
N TRP A 59 -0.23 -30.59 33.12
CA TRP A 59 1.20 -30.39 32.92
C TRP A 59 1.67 -29.20 33.80
N GLU A 60 2.02 -29.44 35.06
CA GLU A 60 2.61 -28.38 35.90
C GLU A 60 3.91 -27.83 35.28
N GLU A 61 4.14 -26.52 35.46
CA GLU A 61 5.22 -25.68 34.92
C GLU A 61 6.65 -26.24 35.15
N ALA A 62 7.03 -27.29 34.44
CA ALA A 62 8.42 -27.59 34.14
C ALA A 62 8.87 -26.59 33.07
N ALA A 63 9.52 -25.51 33.51
CA ALA A 63 10.30 -24.55 32.71
C ALA A 63 10.03 -24.56 31.19
N SER A 64 9.20 -23.62 30.72
CA SER A 64 9.06 -23.17 29.32
C SER A 64 8.29 -24.01 28.30
N VAL A 65 7.40 -24.92 28.71
CA VAL A 65 6.47 -25.58 27.79
C VAL A 65 5.04 -25.45 28.31
N THR A 66 4.21 -24.66 27.61
CA THR A 66 2.76 -24.58 27.85
C THR A 66 2.09 -25.75 27.11
N PRO A 67 1.01 -26.35 27.63
CA PRO A 67 0.57 -27.69 27.28
C PRO A 67 -0.23 -27.75 25.98
N PHE A 68 -0.37 -28.98 25.48
CA PHE A 68 -1.28 -29.40 24.43
C PHE A 68 -2.73 -29.00 24.79
N GLN A 69 -3.41 -28.25 23.92
CA GLN A 69 -4.87 -28.14 23.91
C GLN A 69 -5.37 -28.80 22.62
N PRO A 70 -6.07 -29.94 22.68
CA PRO A 70 -6.83 -30.43 21.54
C PRO A 70 -8.12 -29.63 21.47
N ASP A 71 -8.37 -29.03 20.32
CA ASP A 71 -9.59 -28.34 19.88
C ASP A 71 -10.75 -28.30 20.90
N GLY A 72 -10.96 -27.13 21.52
CA GLY A 72 -12.10 -26.92 22.42
C GLY A 72 -12.14 -25.52 23.06
N ASP A 73 -12.94 -24.66 22.44
CA ASP A 73 -13.28 -23.27 22.78
C ASP A 73 -13.84 -23.07 24.21
N GLU A 74 -13.50 -21.93 24.84
CA GLU A 74 -14.45 -21.01 25.52
C GLU A 74 -13.71 -19.81 26.14
N SER A 75 -13.58 -18.70 25.40
CA SER A 75 -13.89 -17.34 25.91
C SER A 75 -13.90 -16.28 24.80
N ASP A 76 -15.13 -15.84 24.48
CA ASP A 76 -15.56 -14.59 23.83
C ASP A 76 -14.47 -13.59 23.37
N VAL A 77 -14.01 -13.71 22.13
CA VAL A 77 -13.84 -12.56 21.23
C VAL A 77 -14.27 -12.99 19.82
N ALA A 78 -15.36 -12.40 19.34
CA ALA A 78 -15.86 -12.65 18.00
C ALA A 78 -14.87 -12.12 16.94
N VAL A 79 -14.21 -13.02 16.22
CA VAL A 79 -13.60 -12.74 14.92
C VAL A 79 -14.30 -13.64 13.92
N GLU A 80 -15.22 -13.06 13.16
CA GLU A 80 -15.68 -13.64 11.90
C GLU A 80 -14.48 -13.63 10.94
N ASP A 81 -13.96 -14.78 10.53
CA ASP A 81 -13.53 -14.90 9.13
C ASP A 81 -13.53 -16.33 8.57
N ASP A 82 -13.95 -16.34 7.31
CA ASP A 82 -14.20 -17.42 6.37
C ASP A 82 -12.88 -17.98 5.84
N PHE A 83 -12.46 -19.17 6.33
CA PHE A 83 -11.41 -19.96 5.69
C PHE A 83 -11.93 -21.33 5.28
N GLY A 84 -12.05 -21.52 3.96
CA GLY A 84 -12.49 -22.75 3.33
C GLY A 84 -11.56 -23.94 3.59
N SER A 85 -12.13 -24.95 4.25
CA SER A 85 -11.94 -26.39 4.04
C SER A 85 -10.61 -26.86 3.43
N ASP A 86 -9.67 -27.26 4.30
CA ASP A 86 -9.04 -28.58 4.18
C ASP A 86 -8.56 -29.03 5.57
N GLU A 87 -9.51 -29.25 6.48
CA GLU A 87 -9.27 -30.00 7.71
C GLU A 87 -8.97 -31.45 7.34
N THR A 88 -7.70 -31.84 7.32
CA THR A 88 -7.35 -33.25 7.54
C THR A 88 -7.76 -33.58 8.96
N ALA A 89 -8.92 -34.24 9.13
CA ALA A 89 -9.40 -34.74 10.40
C ALA A 89 -8.25 -35.39 11.19
N VAL A 90 -7.85 -34.76 12.29
CA VAL A 90 -6.89 -35.32 13.24
C VAL A 90 -7.54 -36.60 13.78
N ASP A 91 -6.85 -37.74 13.65
CA ASP A 91 -7.32 -39.01 14.19
C ASP A 91 -7.21 -38.96 15.72
N ASP A 92 -8.29 -38.52 16.36
CA ASP A 92 -8.45 -38.35 17.82
C ASP A 92 -8.05 -39.62 18.60
N SER A 93 -8.12 -40.80 17.96
CA SER A 93 -7.70 -42.08 18.54
C SER A 93 -6.18 -42.21 18.79
N ARG A 94 -5.35 -41.28 18.31
CA ARG A 94 -3.89 -41.29 18.55
C ARG A 94 -3.51 -40.85 19.96
N HIS A 95 -4.35 -40.09 20.65
CA HIS A 95 -4.07 -39.58 22.00
C HIS A 95 -4.80 -40.37 23.09
N ASP A 96 -5.42 -41.50 22.73
CA ASP A 96 -6.29 -42.31 23.59
C ASP A 96 -5.64 -43.64 24.00
N VAL A 97 -5.41 -43.83 25.29
CA VAL A 97 -4.92 -45.05 25.93
C VAL A 97 -5.90 -46.20 25.72
N ALA A 98 -7.21 -45.96 25.63
CA ALA A 98 -8.18 -47.00 25.30
C ALA A 98 -7.96 -47.55 23.88
N ALA A 99 -7.63 -46.69 22.92
CA ALA A 99 -7.27 -47.09 21.57
C ALA A 99 -5.95 -47.89 21.53
N LEU A 100 -4.96 -47.56 22.38
CA LEU A 100 -3.76 -48.37 22.58
C LEU A 100 -4.11 -49.78 23.08
N ILE A 101 -4.99 -49.88 24.08
CA ILE A 101 -5.42 -51.17 24.64
C ILE A 101 -6.16 -51.99 23.58
N ASP A 102 -7.04 -51.38 22.81
CA ASP A 102 -7.79 -52.07 21.76
C ASP A 102 -6.85 -52.57 20.65
N ALA A 103 -5.84 -51.80 20.26
CA ALA A 103 -4.79 -52.24 19.33
C ALA A 103 -4.00 -53.44 19.87
N VAL A 104 -3.63 -53.42 21.16
CA VAL A 104 -2.97 -54.54 21.84
C VAL A 104 -3.86 -55.80 21.83
N ARG A 105 -5.14 -55.66 22.17
CA ARG A 105 -6.11 -56.77 22.22
C ARG A 105 -6.42 -57.34 20.83
N ALA A 106 -6.48 -56.48 19.83
CA ALA A 106 -6.75 -56.87 18.44
C ALA A 106 -5.52 -57.49 17.76
N GLY A 107 -4.33 -57.38 18.36
CA GLY A 107 -3.07 -57.79 17.72
C GLY A 107 -2.72 -56.90 16.53
N GLU A 108 -3.13 -55.63 16.56
CA GLU A 108 -2.84 -54.65 15.52
C GLU A 108 -1.36 -54.23 15.59
N ALA A 109 -0.77 -53.99 14.42
CA ALA A 109 0.58 -53.44 14.32
C ALA A 109 0.49 -51.95 13.94
N ARG A 110 0.97 -51.08 14.83
CA ARG A 110 1.14 -49.64 14.59
C ARG A 110 2.62 -49.28 14.72
N SER A 111 3.18 -48.75 13.64
CA SER A 111 4.57 -48.27 13.60
C SER A 111 4.72 -46.98 14.41
N LEU A 112 5.94 -46.53 14.68
CA LEU A 112 6.17 -45.25 15.34
C LEU A 112 5.60 -44.05 14.56
N ALA A 113 5.53 -44.10 13.24
CA ALA A 113 4.97 -43.00 12.43
C ALA A 113 3.43 -42.88 12.56
N ASP A 114 2.79 -44.00 12.88
CA ASP A 114 1.34 -44.12 13.06
C ASP A 114 0.98 -44.53 14.49
N GLY A 115 1.92 -44.29 15.41
CA GLY A 115 1.82 -44.66 16.81
C GLY A 115 0.89 -43.72 17.58
N PHE A 116 0.74 -44.02 18.85
CA PHE A 116 -0.01 -43.20 19.78
C PHE A 116 0.89 -42.11 20.35
N GLU A 117 0.37 -40.92 20.59
CA GLU A 117 1.06 -39.82 21.27
C GLU A 117 0.47 -39.71 22.68
N LEU A 118 1.18 -40.28 23.65
CA LEU A 118 0.72 -40.47 25.03
C LEU A 118 1.70 -39.84 26.01
N ALA A 119 1.41 -39.88 27.31
CA ALA A 119 2.34 -39.47 28.36
C ALA A 119 2.70 -40.64 29.28
N VAL A 120 3.92 -40.60 29.83
CA VAL A 120 4.37 -41.49 30.91
C VAL A 120 4.80 -40.63 32.10
N ARG A 121 4.38 -41.03 33.30
CA ARG A 121 4.87 -40.42 34.54
C ARG A 121 6.17 -41.10 34.95
N ARG A 122 7.27 -40.35 34.93
CA ARG A 122 8.59 -40.80 35.38
C ARG A 122 8.60 -41.06 36.89
N GLY A 123 9.53 -41.88 37.38
CA GLY A 123 9.66 -42.23 38.81
C GLY A 123 9.82 -41.03 39.77
N ASP A 124 10.31 -39.89 39.28
CA ASP A 124 10.41 -38.61 40.01
C ASP A 124 9.10 -37.79 40.02
N GLY A 125 8.06 -38.24 39.31
CA GLY A 125 6.75 -37.63 39.21
C GLY A 125 6.54 -36.74 37.98
N VAL A 126 7.59 -36.46 37.19
CA VAL A 126 7.53 -35.62 35.98
C VAL A 126 6.79 -36.35 34.85
N LEU A 127 5.92 -35.64 34.15
CA LEU A 127 5.25 -36.15 32.94
C LEU A 127 6.17 -36.00 31.72
N VAL A 128 6.32 -37.09 30.96
CA VAL A 128 7.14 -37.15 29.75
C VAL A 128 6.23 -37.51 28.58
N PRO A 129 6.13 -36.66 27.53
CA PRO A 129 5.42 -37.03 26.31
C PRO A 129 6.19 -38.12 25.57
N VAL A 130 5.47 -39.14 25.12
CA VAL A 130 6.03 -40.31 24.44
C VAL A 130 5.25 -40.65 23.18
N ARG A 131 5.97 -41.13 22.17
CA ARG A 131 5.36 -41.77 21.00
C ARG A 131 5.43 -43.28 21.16
N VAL A 132 4.29 -43.95 21.09
CA VAL A 132 4.13 -45.36 21.41
C VAL A 132 3.78 -46.16 20.16
N SER A 133 4.58 -47.17 19.86
CA SER A 133 4.32 -48.14 18.79
C SER A 133 3.91 -49.49 19.39
N VAL A 134 3.08 -50.23 18.66
CA VAL A 134 2.59 -51.55 19.07
C VAL A 134 2.84 -52.55 17.96
N GLY A 135 3.41 -53.70 18.29
CA GLY A 135 3.57 -54.81 17.35
C GLY A 135 3.12 -56.14 17.95
N PRO A 136 2.35 -56.97 17.23
CA PRO A 136 1.96 -58.28 17.73
C PRO A 136 3.16 -59.23 17.81
N PHE A 137 3.14 -60.10 18.82
CA PHE A 137 4.20 -61.06 19.10
C PHE A 137 3.60 -62.37 19.64
N GLU A 138 4.00 -63.51 19.10
CA GLU A 138 3.56 -64.82 19.61
C GLU A 138 4.73 -65.57 20.27
N LEU A 139 4.49 -66.14 21.45
CA LEU A 139 5.45 -66.96 22.18
C LEU A 139 4.76 -68.19 22.75
N ASP A 140 5.30 -69.38 22.44
CA ASP A 140 4.77 -70.67 22.90
C ASP A 140 3.27 -70.92 22.61
N GLY A 141 2.70 -70.20 21.63
CA GLY A 141 1.30 -70.32 21.21
C GLY A 141 0.35 -69.30 21.86
N ASP A 142 0.86 -68.45 22.75
CA ASP A 142 0.13 -67.35 23.36
C ASP A 142 0.44 -66.01 22.65
N ALA A 143 -0.58 -65.16 22.53
CA ALA A 143 -0.48 -63.87 21.86
C ALA A 143 -0.11 -62.75 22.86
N TYR A 144 0.84 -61.94 22.45
CA TYR A 144 1.36 -60.78 23.16
C TYR A 144 1.47 -59.58 22.21
N ALA A 145 1.65 -58.41 22.78
CA ALA A 145 2.03 -57.19 22.07
C ALA A 145 3.35 -56.66 22.64
N VAL A 146 4.19 -56.13 21.76
CA VAL A 146 5.39 -55.39 22.08
C VAL A 146 5.05 -53.92 21.96
N VAL A 147 5.02 -53.22 23.09
CA VAL A 147 4.73 -51.79 23.19
C VAL A 147 6.04 -51.07 23.39
N THR A 148 6.47 -50.26 22.43
CA THR A 148 7.73 -49.50 22.51
C THR A 148 7.43 -48.02 22.54
N ALA A 149 7.96 -47.32 23.53
CA ALA A 149 7.76 -45.90 23.75
C ALA A 149 9.06 -45.12 23.56
N ILE A 150 8.99 -43.99 22.86
CA ILE A 150 10.13 -43.08 22.66
C ILE A 150 9.79 -41.73 23.29
N ASP A 151 10.72 -41.20 24.08
CA ASP A 151 10.65 -39.83 24.62
C ASP A 151 10.73 -38.81 23.47
N VAL A 152 9.67 -37.99 23.34
CA VAL A 152 9.56 -36.94 22.32
C VAL A 152 9.63 -35.53 22.91
N SER A 153 10.06 -35.37 24.16
CA SER A 153 10.14 -34.07 24.85
C SER A 153 10.92 -33.02 24.06
N ASN A 154 12.03 -33.42 23.43
CA ASN A 154 12.85 -32.51 22.61
C ASN A 154 12.16 -32.09 21.31
N GLU A 155 11.42 -33.01 20.66
CA GLU A 155 10.65 -32.73 19.45
C GLU A 155 9.52 -31.75 19.78
N TRP A 156 8.81 -32.01 20.87
CA TRP A 156 7.69 -31.20 21.35
C TRP A 156 8.11 -29.79 21.77
N THR A 157 9.19 -29.66 22.56
CA THR A 157 9.77 -28.35 22.94
C THR A 157 10.14 -27.53 21.70
N ARG A 158 10.72 -28.17 20.68
CA ARG A 158 11.08 -27.49 19.43
C ARG A 158 9.86 -27.05 18.63
N GLN A 159 8.81 -27.87 18.59
CA GLN A 159 7.57 -27.56 17.89
C GLN A 159 6.87 -26.37 18.51
N LEU A 160 6.74 -26.34 19.85
CA LEU A 160 6.17 -25.21 20.57
C LEU A 160 6.97 -23.91 20.38
N ALA A 161 8.30 -23.99 20.40
CA ALA A 161 9.15 -22.83 20.12
C ALA A 161 8.97 -22.30 18.68
N LEU A 162 8.74 -23.19 17.70
CA LEU A 162 8.44 -22.81 16.32
C LEU A 162 7.06 -22.20 16.18
N GLN A 163 6.06 -22.74 16.87
CA GLN A 163 4.70 -22.21 16.85
C GLN A 163 4.66 -20.80 17.45
N ARG A 164 5.20 -20.61 18.66
CA ARG A 164 5.31 -19.28 19.28
C ARG A 164 6.02 -18.27 18.37
N ARG A 165 7.11 -18.69 17.72
CA ARG A 165 7.82 -17.82 16.77
C ARG A 165 6.96 -17.46 15.55
N THR A 166 6.16 -18.39 15.05
CA THR A 166 5.25 -18.14 13.93
C THR A 166 4.17 -17.13 14.34
N GLU A 167 3.53 -17.35 15.49
CA GLU A 167 2.51 -16.46 16.05
C GLU A 167 3.07 -15.04 16.25
N THR A 168 4.25 -14.88 16.88
CA THR A 168 4.89 -13.56 17.05
C THR A 168 5.17 -12.87 15.71
N LEU A 169 5.59 -13.61 14.68
CA LEU A 169 5.86 -13.05 13.35
C LEU A 169 4.56 -12.62 12.66
N GLU A 170 3.47 -13.36 12.82
CA GLU A 170 2.15 -13.02 12.29
C GLU A 170 1.62 -11.75 12.94
N SER A 171 1.66 -11.64 14.27
CA SER A 171 1.25 -10.44 15.00
C SER A 171 2.10 -9.22 14.62
N LEU A 172 3.42 -9.37 14.45
CA LEU A 172 4.29 -8.30 13.97
C LEU A 172 3.90 -7.83 12.56
N HIS A 173 3.60 -8.78 11.67
CA HIS A 173 3.23 -8.45 10.29
C HIS A 173 1.87 -7.76 10.22
N GLU A 174 0.92 -8.16 11.06
CA GLU A 174 -0.39 -7.53 11.18
C GLU A 174 -0.29 -6.10 11.73
N ALA A 175 0.41 -5.90 12.86
CA ALA A 175 0.63 -4.58 13.43
C ALA A 175 1.35 -3.64 12.43
N THR A 176 2.33 -4.16 11.69
CA THR A 176 3.01 -3.39 10.64
C THR A 176 2.03 -2.99 9.53
N ARG A 177 1.13 -3.87 9.10
CA ARG A 177 0.11 -3.55 8.08
C ARG A 177 -0.86 -2.49 8.57
N GLU A 178 -1.27 -2.54 9.82
CA GLU A 178 -2.18 -1.56 10.42
C GLU A 178 -1.52 -0.18 10.50
N LEU A 179 -0.29 -0.12 11.01
CA LEU A 179 0.54 1.08 10.97
C LEU A 179 0.69 1.64 9.55
N LEU A 180 0.87 0.77 8.55
CA LEU A 180 0.97 1.20 7.16
C LEU A 180 -0.37 1.66 6.56
N LYS A 181 -1.53 1.46 7.19
CA LYS A 181 -2.80 1.99 6.69
C LYS A 181 -3.16 3.36 7.26
N THR A 182 -2.56 3.73 8.39
CA THR A 182 -2.92 4.98 9.07
C THR A 182 -2.44 6.24 8.32
N THR A 183 -3.23 7.31 8.45
CA THR A 183 -2.92 8.64 7.90
C THR A 183 -2.74 9.70 9.00
N GLU A 184 -2.87 9.30 10.26
CA GLU A 184 -2.82 10.17 11.43
C GLU A 184 -1.68 9.74 12.35
N ARG A 185 -0.92 10.71 12.88
CA ARG A 185 0.25 10.44 13.73
C ARG A 185 -0.16 9.80 15.06
N GLU A 186 -1.22 10.29 15.69
CA GLU A 186 -1.75 9.73 16.95
C GLU A 186 -2.17 8.27 16.78
N ALA A 187 -2.93 7.94 15.72
CA ALA A 187 -3.31 6.55 15.44
C ALA A 187 -2.10 5.65 15.13
N ALA A 188 -1.04 6.16 14.50
CA ALA A 188 0.22 5.42 14.38
C ALA A 188 0.93 5.23 15.73
N ALA A 189 0.88 6.21 16.63
CA ALA A 189 1.45 6.08 17.96
C ALA A 189 0.66 5.06 18.80
N GLU A 190 -0.66 5.04 18.70
CA GLU A 190 -1.53 4.09 19.38
C GLU A 190 -1.23 2.65 18.96
N ALA A 191 -1.24 2.35 17.66
CA ALA A 191 -0.88 1.02 17.17
C ALA A 191 0.55 0.61 17.55
N ALA A 192 1.47 1.57 17.68
CA ALA A 192 2.83 1.28 18.13
C ALA A 192 2.90 0.89 19.62
N VAL A 193 2.15 1.59 20.48
CA VAL A 193 2.01 1.33 21.91
C VAL A 193 1.35 -0.04 22.13
N THR A 194 0.23 -0.31 21.45
CA THR A 194 -0.48 -1.60 21.51
C THR A 194 0.43 -2.77 21.13
N TYR A 195 1.25 -2.62 20.09
CA TYR A 195 2.20 -3.68 19.71
C TYR A 195 3.23 -4.00 20.81
N VAL A 196 3.76 -2.96 21.47
CA VAL A 196 4.75 -3.14 22.55
C VAL A 196 4.11 -3.81 23.78
N ASP A 197 2.86 -3.46 24.09
CA ASP A 197 2.09 -4.09 25.17
C ASP A 197 1.76 -5.56 24.84
N ASP A 198 0.98 -5.78 23.78
CA ASP A 198 0.36 -7.08 23.49
C ASP A 198 1.32 -8.11 22.90
N VAL A 199 2.29 -7.68 22.09
CA VAL A 199 3.18 -8.60 21.35
C VAL A 199 4.54 -8.74 22.01
N LEU A 200 5.10 -7.65 22.53
CA LEU A 200 6.39 -7.71 23.23
C LEU A 200 6.24 -8.00 24.73
N GLY A 201 5.02 -7.92 25.27
CA GLY A 201 4.75 -8.20 26.68
C GLY A 201 5.30 -7.13 27.62
N HIS A 202 5.44 -5.89 27.13
CA HIS A 202 5.98 -4.76 27.88
C HIS A 202 4.88 -3.72 28.15
N PRO A 203 4.09 -3.90 29.22
CA PRO A 203 2.83 -3.17 29.38
C PRO A 203 3.00 -1.74 29.87
N ILE A 204 4.16 -1.31 30.34
CA ILE A 204 4.41 0.08 30.74
C ILE A 204 5.08 0.78 29.56
N VAL A 205 4.30 1.30 28.63
CA VAL A 205 4.81 1.93 27.41
C VAL A 205 4.04 3.22 27.10
N ALA A 206 4.77 4.22 26.63
CA ALA A 206 4.22 5.51 26.24
C ALA A 206 5.03 6.16 25.10
N ILE A 207 4.35 6.97 24.29
CA ILE A 207 4.94 7.78 23.23
C ILE A 207 4.68 9.25 23.50
N TRP A 208 5.74 10.04 23.40
CA TRP A 208 5.68 11.49 23.34
C TRP A 208 5.90 11.94 21.90
N LEU A 209 5.10 12.89 21.44
CA LEU A 209 5.26 13.52 20.13
C LEU A 209 5.83 14.93 20.31
N TYR A 210 6.77 15.29 19.44
CA TYR A 210 7.36 16.62 19.45
C TYR A 210 6.44 17.64 18.77
N ASP A 211 6.15 18.72 19.48
CA ASP A 211 5.41 19.87 18.99
C ASP A 211 6.38 21.02 18.67
N GLU A 212 6.39 21.45 17.41
CA GLU A 212 7.27 22.51 16.91
C GLU A 212 6.85 23.92 17.40
N GLU A 213 5.60 24.13 17.82
CA GLU A 213 5.10 25.42 18.31
C GLU A 213 5.48 25.65 19.78
N THR A 214 5.41 24.60 20.61
CA THR A 214 5.78 24.64 22.02
C THR A 214 7.23 24.28 22.29
N ASP A 215 7.95 23.71 21.31
CA ASP A 215 9.33 23.22 21.41
C ASP A 215 9.49 22.18 22.54
N ALA A 216 8.53 21.26 22.60
CA ALA A 216 8.40 20.30 23.68
C ALA A 216 7.90 18.94 23.19
N LEU A 217 8.24 17.89 23.92
CA LEU A 217 7.70 16.55 23.82
C LEU A 217 6.42 16.45 24.65
N GLU A 218 5.28 16.38 23.97
CA GLU A 218 3.97 16.25 24.60
C GLU A 218 3.56 14.77 24.67
N PRO A 219 3.05 14.29 25.82
CA PRO A 219 2.57 12.91 25.93
C PRO A 219 1.40 12.71 24.97
N ALA A 220 1.52 11.72 24.08
CA ALA A 220 0.53 11.49 23.03
C ALA A 220 -0.30 10.24 23.30
N VAL A 221 0.34 9.11 23.59
CA VAL A 221 -0.34 7.83 23.82
C VAL A 221 0.41 7.02 24.88
N TRP A 222 -0.32 6.30 25.72
CA TRP A 222 0.22 5.39 26.74
C TRP A 222 -0.77 4.27 27.04
N THR A 223 -0.30 3.19 27.65
CA THR A 223 -1.14 2.07 28.09
C THR A 223 -1.82 2.34 29.43
N ASP A 224 -2.93 1.64 29.70
CA ASP A 224 -3.60 1.68 31.00
C ASP A 224 -2.65 1.30 32.16
N THR A 225 -1.73 0.36 31.92
CA THR A 225 -0.72 -0.03 32.92
C THR A 225 0.29 1.09 33.17
N ALA A 226 0.71 1.83 32.13
CA ALA A 226 1.56 3.01 32.31
C ALA A 226 0.85 4.09 33.12
N GLU A 227 -0.44 4.37 32.84
CA GLU A 227 -1.23 5.33 33.61
C GLU A 227 -1.33 4.93 35.08
N ALA A 228 -1.57 3.64 35.37
CA ALA A 228 -1.68 3.14 36.74
C ALA A 228 -0.36 3.24 37.54
N VAL A 229 0.79 3.20 36.86
CA VAL A 229 2.12 3.24 37.49
C VAL A 229 2.68 4.66 37.60
N VAL A 230 2.48 5.48 36.57
CA VAL A 230 3.09 6.81 36.42
C VAL A 230 2.13 7.93 36.80
N GLY A 231 0.82 7.74 36.58
CA GLY A 231 -0.19 8.77 36.78
C GLY A 231 -0.12 9.84 35.68
N ASP A 232 0.11 11.09 36.08
CA ASP A 232 0.20 12.22 35.14
C ASP A 232 1.52 12.13 34.35
N HIS A 233 1.43 11.90 33.04
CA HIS A 233 2.57 11.88 32.14
C HIS A 233 3.09 13.31 31.89
N PRO A 234 4.38 13.60 32.16
CA PRO A 234 4.92 14.96 32.01
C PRO A 234 5.17 15.34 30.55
N THR A 235 5.21 16.65 30.28
CA THR A 235 5.82 17.22 29.07
C THR A 235 7.32 17.40 29.32
N PHE A 236 8.15 17.16 28.31
CA PHE A 236 9.60 17.37 28.40
C PHE A 236 10.04 18.44 27.41
N ASP A 237 10.86 19.39 27.84
CA ASP A 237 11.45 20.43 26.99
C ASP A 237 12.96 20.55 27.21
N ALA A 238 13.63 21.44 26.47
CA ALA A 238 15.07 21.63 26.56
C ALA A 238 15.58 22.20 27.89
N ASP A 239 14.70 22.85 28.67
CA ASP A 239 15.06 23.43 29.96
C ASP A 239 14.99 22.36 31.07
N ASP A 240 14.24 21.28 30.87
CA ASP A 240 14.11 20.14 31.76
C ASP A 240 15.12 19.03 31.46
N GLN A 241 16.13 18.87 32.33
CA GLN A 241 17.05 17.73 32.27
C GLN A 241 16.29 16.42 32.48
N SER A 242 16.07 15.67 31.39
CA SER A 242 15.37 14.39 31.39
C SER A 242 15.99 13.42 30.39
N ILE A 243 15.99 12.14 30.74
CA ILE A 243 16.49 11.05 29.89
C ILE A 243 15.73 11.03 28.55
N THR A 244 14.42 11.25 28.57
CA THR A 244 13.57 11.30 27.38
C THR A 244 13.98 12.42 26.42
N TRP A 245 14.20 13.64 26.95
CA TRP A 245 14.63 14.77 26.11
C TRP A 245 16.04 14.55 25.54
N ASP A 246 16.97 14.05 26.34
CA ASP A 246 18.34 13.77 25.89
C ASP A 246 18.37 12.74 24.74
N VAL A 247 17.51 11.72 24.79
CA VAL A 247 17.37 10.74 23.71
C VAL A 247 16.74 11.36 22.45
N PHE A 248 15.75 12.24 22.62
CA PHE A 248 15.18 12.97 21.49
C PHE A 248 16.22 13.84 20.78
N GLU A 249 16.98 14.64 21.54
CA GLU A 249 17.97 15.55 20.98
C GLU A 249 19.16 14.81 20.36
N SER A 250 19.67 13.77 21.04
CA SER A 250 20.82 12.98 20.55
C SER A 250 20.45 12.06 19.39
N GLY A 251 19.21 11.57 19.36
CA GLY A 251 18.77 10.53 18.43
C GLY A 251 19.39 9.15 18.71
N GLU A 252 20.00 8.95 19.87
CA GLU A 252 20.61 7.68 20.27
C GLU A 252 19.73 6.93 21.29
N PRO A 253 19.29 5.70 21.01
CA PRO A 253 18.48 4.93 21.94
C PRO A 253 19.27 4.55 23.19
N THR A 254 18.64 4.68 24.36
CA THR A 254 19.29 4.48 25.66
C THR A 254 18.54 3.44 26.48
N TYR A 255 19.29 2.57 27.15
CA TYR A 255 18.79 1.65 28.16
C TYR A 255 19.32 2.03 29.53
N VAL A 256 18.40 2.19 30.49
CA VAL A 256 18.68 2.57 31.88
C VAL A 256 18.32 1.38 32.78
N PRO A 257 19.31 0.64 33.31
CA PRO A 257 19.08 -0.56 34.11
C PRO A 257 18.53 -0.25 35.51
N ASP A 258 18.84 0.93 36.06
CA ASP A 258 18.19 1.43 37.27
C ASP A 258 17.98 2.95 37.22
N VAL A 259 16.74 3.36 36.96
CA VAL A 259 16.34 4.77 36.83
C VAL A 259 16.58 5.53 38.14
N SER A 260 16.47 4.87 39.30
CA SER A 260 16.69 5.54 40.60
C SER A 260 18.14 5.94 40.86
N ALA A 261 19.09 5.38 40.11
CA ALA A 261 20.50 5.74 40.17
C ALA A 261 20.86 6.91 39.24
N ASP A 262 19.96 7.29 38.33
CA ASP A 262 20.18 8.35 37.35
C ASP A 262 19.88 9.74 37.96
N PRO A 263 20.73 10.77 37.81
CA PRO A 263 20.45 12.10 38.34
C PRO A 263 19.25 12.81 37.69
N ASP A 264 18.91 12.42 36.45
CA ASP A 264 17.95 13.08 35.57
C ASP A 264 16.63 12.28 35.45
N HIS A 265 16.41 11.33 36.37
CA HIS A 265 15.13 10.63 36.49
C HIS A 265 14.00 11.57 36.90
N TYR A 266 12.79 11.24 36.45
CA TYR A 266 11.56 11.90 36.85
C TYR A 266 11.28 11.69 38.36
N LYS A 267 11.06 12.78 39.11
CA LYS A 267 11.16 12.82 40.59
C LYS A 267 9.83 12.71 41.35
N ASP A 268 8.77 12.24 40.72
CA ASP A 268 7.54 11.86 41.44
C ASP A 268 7.57 10.37 41.79
N ASP A 269 6.65 9.91 42.66
CA ASP A 269 6.53 8.56 43.27
C ASP A 269 6.45 7.36 42.28
N ALA A 270 6.84 7.54 41.01
CA ALA A 270 6.85 6.55 39.95
C ALA A 270 7.65 5.30 40.36
N THR A 271 6.99 4.16 40.26
CA THR A 271 7.53 2.85 40.66
C THR A 271 8.46 2.26 39.59
N ILE A 272 8.72 2.99 38.50
CA ILE A 272 9.62 2.55 37.42
C ILE A 272 11.04 2.41 37.95
N ARG A 273 11.63 1.24 37.73
CA ARG A 273 12.98 0.86 38.15
C ARG A 273 13.92 0.73 36.97
N SER A 274 13.48 0.31 35.79
CA SER A 274 14.30 0.31 34.57
C SER A 274 13.51 0.83 33.38
N GLU A 275 14.21 1.39 32.40
CA GLU A 275 13.58 2.06 31.25
C GLU A 275 14.41 1.93 29.98
N LEU A 276 13.72 1.76 28.86
CA LEU A 276 14.25 1.72 27.51
C LEU A 276 13.61 2.87 26.72
N VAL A 277 14.46 3.77 26.23
CA VAL A 277 14.05 5.04 25.60
C VAL A 277 14.57 5.07 24.18
N VAL A 278 13.67 5.16 23.19
CA VAL A 278 14.00 5.03 21.77
C VAL A 278 13.45 6.21 20.97
N PRO A 279 14.28 6.91 20.18
CA PRO A 279 13.83 8.06 19.42
C PRO A 279 13.01 7.63 18.20
N LEU A 280 11.96 8.39 17.90
CA LEU A 280 11.14 8.27 16.69
C LEU A 280 11.60 9.29 15.63
N GLY A 281 12.91 9.48 15.51
CA GLY A 281 13.53 10.56 14.74
C GLY A 281 13.15 11.93 15.30
N ARG A 282 12.86 12.90 14.43
CA ARG A 282 12.47 14.26 14.84
C ARG A 282 11.02 14.38 15.35
N TYR A 283 10.30 13.26 15.42
CA TYR A 283 8.85 13.28 15.63
C TYR A 283 8.45 13.00 17.07
N GLY A 284 9.34 12.45 17.89
CA GLY A 284 9.00 12.03 19.25
C GLY A 284 9.91 10.96 19.82
N VAL A 285 9.48 10.34 20.91
CA VAL A 285 10.19 9.29 21.65
C VAL A 285 9.21 8.22 22.10
N LEU A 286 9.66 6.97 22.10
CA LEU A 286 9.00 5.81 22.68
C LEU A 286 9.73 5.42 23.97
N ASN A 287 9.02 5.39 25.11
CA ASN A 287 9.56 4.89 26.36
C ASN A 287 8.86 3.58 26.74
N VAL A 288 9.66 2.62 27.17
CA VAL A 288 9.22 1.33 27.69
C VAL A 288 9.82 1.16 29.08
N GLY A 289 8.98 1.06 30.11
CA GLY A 289 9.37 0.98 31.51
C GLY A 289 9.14 -0.39 32.14
N SER A 290 9.78 -0.63 33.27
CA SER A 290 9.51 -1.78 34.14
C SER A 290 9.62 -1.37 35.61
N THR A 291 8.82 -2.00 36.48
CA THR A 291 8.94 -1.82 37.94
C THR A 291 10.04 -2.68 38.55
N GLU A 292 10.74 -3.48 37.75
CA GLU A 292 11.91 -4.26 38.15
C GLU A 292 13.20 -3.61 37.64
N PRO A 293 14.30 -3.63 38.43
CA PRO A 293 15.61 -3.20 37.96
C PRO A 293 16.16 -4.24 36.97
N ASP A 294 16.96 -3.78 36.00
CA ASP A 294 17.65 -4.61 35.01
C ASP A 294 16.71 -5.54 34.21
N ALA A 295 15.50 -5.08 33.88
CA ALA A 295 14.43 -5.92 33.33
C ALA A 295 14.50 -6.16 31.81
N PHE A 296 15.39 -5.47 31.10
CA PHE A 296 15.46 -5.50 29.65
C PHE A 296 16.82 -6.02 29.19
N ASP A 297 16.83 -6.77 28.10
CA ASP A 297 18.06 -7.28 27.50
C ASP A 297 18.40 -6.62 26.14
N ASP A 298 19.51 -7.05 25.53
CA ASP A 298 19.95 -6.55 24.22
C ASP A 298 18.93 -6.84 23.09
N SER A 299 18.13 -7.89 23.24
CA SER A 299 17.09 -8.29 22.30
C SER A 299 15.90 -7.34 22.37
N ASP A 300 15.45 -6.98 23.58
CA ASP A 300 14.39 -5.98 23.77
C ASP A 300 14.74 -4.66 23.08
N LEU A 301 15.97 -4.18 23.29
CA LEU A 301 16.46 -2.97 22.63
C LEU A 301 16.58 -3.13 21.12
N ALA A 302 16.95 -4.31 20.61
CA ALA A 302 16.97 -4.56 19.17
C ALA A 302 15.57 -4.48 18.55
N VAL A 303 14.57 -5.10 19.19
CA VAL A 303 13.20 -5.13 18.69
C VAL A 303 12.57 -3.73 18.78
N ALA A 304 12.69 -3.05 19.92
CA ALA A 304 12.17 -1.70 20.11
C ALA A 304 12.76 -0.70 19.10
N ARG A 305 14.06 -0.80 18.76
CA ARG A 305 14.67 0.02 17.71
C ARG A 305 14.10 -0.24 16.32
N ILE A 306 13.88 -1.51 15.97
CA ILE A 306 13.28 -1.88 14.68
C ILE A 306 11.86 -1.32 14.59
N TRP A 307 11.10 -1.44 15.69
CA TRP A 307 9.75 -0.93 15.77
C TRP A 307 9.70 0.60 15.66
N ALA A 308 10.52 1.31 16.45
CA ALA A 308 10.67 2.75 16.37
C ALA A 308 11.05 3.24 14.96
N ALA A 309 11.94 2.52 14.26
CA ALA A 309 12.28 2.84 12.87
C ALA A 309 11.08 2.71 11.93
N THR A 310 10.22 1.70 12.15
CA THR A 310 8.99 1.48 11.37
C THR A 310 7.98 2.59 11.62
N VAL A 311 7.74 2.95 12.88
CA VAL A 311 6.86 4.06 13.28
C VAL A 311 7.37 5.39 12.71
N THR A 312 8.68 5.64 12.81
CA THR A 312 9.32 6.83 12.22
C THR A 312 9.08 6.90 10.71
N MET A 313 9.22 5.79 9.99
CA MET A 313 8.97 5.73 8.55
C MET A 313 7.50 6.04 8.21
N VAL A 314 6.56 5.57 9.03
CA VAL A 314 5.13 5.91 8.89
C VAL A 314 4.89 7.40 9.13
N PHE A 315 5.49 8.00 10.16
CA PHE A 315 5.40 9.45 10.40
C PHE A 315 5.97 10.27 9.24
N VAL A 316 7.11 9.85 8.66
CA VAL A 316 7.68 10.49 7.46
C VAL A 316 6.68 10.42 6.29
N ARG A 317 6.06 9.27 6.07
CA ARG A 317 5.06 9.09 5.01
C ARG A 317 3.85 10.00 5.22
N ILE A 318 3.27 9.99 6.41
CA ILE A 318 2.09 10.79 6.77
C ILE A 318 2.38 12.28 6.53
N GLU A 319 3.54 12.77 6.97
CA GLU A 319 3.93 14.16 6.76
C GLU A 319 4.10 14.51 5.29
N ARG A 320 4.77 13.64 4.53
CA ARG A 320 4.98 13.85 3.09
C ARG A 320 3.66 13.89 2.33
N GLU A 321 2.73 13.01 2.66
CA GLU A 321 1.41 12.95 2.03
C GLU A 321 0.59 14.19 2.35
N ARG A 322 0.60 14.65 3.61
CA ARG A 322 -0.03 15.92 4.01
C ARG A 322 0.55 17.11 3.26
N GLN A 323 1.88 17.16 3.11
CA GLN A 323 2.55 18.24 2.38
C GLN A 323 2.19 18.24 0.89
N LEU A 324 2.11 17.06 0.26
CA LEU A 324 1.70 16.92 -1.14
C LEU A 324 0.26 17.41 -1.35
N ARG A 325 -0.69 16.92 -0.54
CA ARG A 325 -2.10 17.35 -0.63
C ARG A 325 -2.26 18.86 -0.43
N ARG A 326 -1.49 19.46 0.48
CA ARG A 326 -1.49 20.92 0.69
C ARG A 326 -1.02 21.69 -0.55
N ARG A 327 0.07 21.23 -1.19
CA ARG A 327 0.59 21.85 -2.42
C ARG A 327 -0.37 21.69 -3.58
N GLU A 328 -0.93 20.49 -3.78
CA GLU A 328 -1.94 20.24 -4.82
C GLU A 328 -3.14 21.17 -4.65
N ALA A 329 -3.63 21.32 -3.42
CA ALA A 329 -4.72 22.24 -3.11
C ALA A 329 -4.33 23.73 -3.26
N GLU A 330 -3.06 24.10 -3.13
CA GLU A 330 -2.58 25.46 -3.38
C GLU A 330 -2.51 25.75 -4.88
N VAL A 331 -1.91 24.84 -5.66
CA VAL A 331 -1.82 24.93 -7.12
C VAL A 331 -3.22 24.98 -7.75
N ALA A 332 -4.14 24.12 -7.30
CA ALA A 332 -5.52 24.14 -7.79
C ALA A 332 -6.21 25.50 -7.53
N ARG A 333 -6.04 26.07 -6.33
CA ARG A 333 -6.60 27.39 -6.01
C ARG A 333 -5.98 28.53 -6.82
N GLU A 334 -4.68 28.44 -7.13
CA GLU A 334 -4.01 29.43 -7.96
C GLU A 334 -4.51 29.37 -9.40
N ARG A 335 -4.66 28.16 -9.96
CA ARG A 335 -5.25 27.94 -11.28
C ARG A 335 -6.67 28.50 -11.36
N ASP A 336 -7.54 28.14 -10.42
CA ASP A 336 -8.94 28.59 -10.41
C ASP A 336 -9.05 30.13 -10.35
N ARG A 337 -8.14 30.79 -9.61
CA ARG A 337 -8.06 32.26 -9.58
C ARG A 337 -7.59 32.87 -10.89
N LEU A 338 -6.65 32.22 -11.57
CA LEU A 338 -6.16 32.68 -12.87
C LEU A 338 -7.28 32.63 -13.92
N GLU A 339 -8.06 31.53 -13.91
CA GLU A 339 -9.23 31.35 -14.76
C GLU A 339 -10.33 32.39 -14.46
N GLU A 340 -10.67 32.60 -13.19
CA GLU A 340 -11.66 33.62 -12.78
C GLU A 340 -11.21 35.02 -13.20
N PHE A 341 -9.94 35.36 -12.95
CA PHE A 341 -9.38 36.66 -13.32
C PHE A 341 -9.41 36.88 -14.83
N ALA A 342 -8.97 35.90 -15.62
CA ALA A 342 -9.00 35.99 -17.08
C ALA A 342 -10.44 36.14 -17.59
N SER A 343 -11.38 35.35 -17.06
CA SER A 343 -12.80 35.44 -17.42
C SER A 343 -13.41 36.83 -17.16
N LEU A 344 -13.16 37.37 -15.96
CA LEU A 344 -13.66 38.70 -15.58
C LEU A 344 -13.06 39.81 -16.46
N VAL A 345 -11.75 39.81 -16.65
CA VAL A 345 -11.07 40.84 -17.46
C VAL A 345 -11.54 40.78 -18.91
N SER A 346 -11.67 39.59 -19.49
CA SER A 346 -12.10 39.44 -20.88
C SER A 346 -13.53 39.88 -21.11
N HIS A 347 -14.45 39.59 -20.17
CA HIS A 347 -15.82 40.11 -20.25
C HIS A 347 -15.84 41.65 -20.22
N ASP A 348 -15.07 42.24 -19.31
CA ASP A 348 -15.02 43.69 -19.12
C ASP A 348 -14.31 44.43 -20.25
N LEU A 349 -13.40 43.77 -20.98
CA LEU A 349 -12.74 44.31 -22.18
C LEU A 349 -13.56 44.10 -23.46
N ARG A 350 -14.26 42.98 -23.63
CA ARG A 350 -15.12 42.73 -24.81
C ARG A 350 -16.26 43.72 -24.93
N SER A 351 -16.90 44.06 -23.82
CA SER A 351 -18.06 44.98 -23.82
C SER A 351 -17.74 46.35 -24.46
N PRO A 352 -16.69 47.09 -24.04
CA PRO A 352 -16.31 48.33 -24.69
C PRO A 352 -15.78 48.14 -26.11
N LEU A 353 -15.10 47.02 -26.43
CA LEU A 353 -14.64 46.73 -27.79
C LEU A 353 -15.80 46.51 -28.76
N ASN A 354 -16.80 45.72 -28.39
CA ASN A 354 -18.02 45.51 -29.17
C ASN A 354 -18.77 46.83 -29.42
N VAL A 355 -18.80 47.72 -28.43
CA VAL A 355 -19.37 49.06 -28.60
C VAL A 355 -18.53 49.91 -29.57
N ALA A 356 -17.20 49.83 -29.51
CA ALA A 356 -16.33 50.54 -30.45
C ALA A 356 -16.49 50.02 -31.89
N ALA A 357 -16.50 48.69 -32.07
CA ALA A 357 -16.70 48.02 -33.35
C ALA A 357 -18.06 48.36 -33.96
N GLY A 358 -19.15 48.26 -33.18
CA GLY A 358 -20.49 48.64 -33.67
C GLY A 358 -20.61 50.12 -34.03
N ASN A 359 -19.94 51.02 -33.31
CA ASN A 359 -19.90 52.44 -33.70
C ASN A 359 -19.09 52.66 -34.99
N LEU A 360 -17.99 51.92 -35.17
CA LEU A 360 -17.18 51.96 -36.38
C LEU A 360 -18.02 51.49 -37.59
N GLU A 361 -18.70 50.35 -37.48
CA GLU A 361 -19.57 49.81 -38.52
C GLU A 361 -20.64 50.84 -38.97
N ILE A 362 -21.28 51.53 -38.01
CA ILE A 362 -22.26 52.59 -38.30
C ILE A 362 -21.61 53.77 -39.04
N VAL A 363 -20.40 54.17 -38.69
CA VAL A 363 -19.67 55.28 -39.33
C VAL A 363 -19.25 54.88 -40.74
N THR A 364 -18.65 53.71 -40.91
CA THR A 364 -18.24 53.13 -42.20
C THR A 364 -19.44 53.03 -43.15
N ALA A 365 -20.56 52.47 -42.69
CA ALA A 365 -21.78 52.35 -43.48
C ALA A 365 -22.36 53.72 -43.91
N ARG A 366 -22.26 54.76 -43.06
CA ARG A 366 -22.72 56.12 -43.39
C ARG A 366 -21.82 56.80 -44.42
N LEU A 367 -20.50 56.61 -44.33
CA LEU A 367 -19.53 57.18 -45.26
C LEU A 367 -19.60 56.51 -46.63
N ALA A 368 -19.78 55.19 -46.66
CA ALA A 368 -20.03 54.44 -47.90
C ALA A 368 -21.26 54.96 -48.67
N GLN A 369 -22.35 55.29 -47.97
CA GLN A 369 -23.55 55.92 -48.58
C GLN A 369 -23.27 57.31 -49.18
N GLN A 370 -22.24 58.01 -48.71
CA GLN A 370 -21.80 59.30 -49.21
C GLN A 370 -20.66 59.19 -50.24
N SER A 371 -20.26 57.97 -50.59
CA SER A 371 -19.11 57.69 -51.47
C SER A 371 -17.80 58.30 -50.94
N VAL A 372 -17.66 58.36 -49.62
CA VAL A 372 -16.42 58.76 -48.94
C VAL A 372 -15.76 57.50 -48.43
N ASP A 373 -14.53 57.29 -48.88
CA ASP A 373 -13.68 56.18 -48.47
C ASP A 373 -12.56 56.72 -47.58
N VAL A 374 -12.28 56.03 -46.47
CA VAL A 374 -11.35 56.49 -45.42
C VAL A 374 -10.54 55.29 -44.96
N ASP A 375 -9.34 55.15 -45.52
CA ASP A 375 -8.39 54.05 -45.23
C ASP A 375 -8.11 53.88 -43.71
N GLU A 376 -8.21 54.98 -42.94
CA GLU A 376 -8.02 54.92 -41.48
C GLU A 376 -9.11 54.12 -40.75
N LEU A 377 -10.31 53.94 -41.32
CA LEU A 377 -11.38 53.15 -40.70
C LEU A 377 -11.05 51.65 -40.75
N ASP A 378 -10.55 51.18 -41.89
CA ASP A 378 -10.11 49.78 -42.07
C ASP A 378 -8.92 49.45 -41.14
N ALA A 379 -8.08 50.45 -40.85
CA ALA A 379 -7.00 50.29 -39.88
C ALA A 379 -7.52 50.20 -38.43
N VAL A 380 -8.59 50.93 -38.09
CA VAL A 380 -9.22 50.83 -36.77
C VAL A 380 -9.98 49.51 -36.61
N GLU A 381 -10.67 49.05 -37.66
CA GLU A 381 -11.38 47.77 -37.70
C GLU A 381 -10.41 46.61 -37.41
N ARG A 382 -9.34 46.50 -38.20
CA ARG A 382 -8.28 45.50 -37.97
C ARG A 382 -7.68 45.57 -36.56
N SER A 383 -7.54 46.76 -35.99
CA SER A 383 -7.03 46.90 -34.63
C SER A 383 -8.01 46.42 -33.57
N LEU A 384 -9.33 46.55 -33.79
CA LEU A 384 -10.37 46.05 -32.89
C LEU A 384 -10.48 44.53 -32.98
N ASP A 385 -10.45 43.99 -34.20
CA ASP A 385 -10.47 42.53 -34.44
C ASP A 385 -9.25 41.86 -33.80
N ARG A 386 -8.07 42.48 -33.93
CA ARG A 386 -6.85 42.01 -33.25
C ARG A 386 -6.99 42.01 -31.73
N MET A 387 -7.64 43.03 -31.15
CA MET A 387 -7.85 43.07 -29.69
C MET A 387 -8.82 41.98 -29.24
N ASP A 388 -9.87 41.69 -30.01
CA ASP A 388 -10.81 40.62 -29.68
C ASP A 388 -10.14 39.25 -29.77
N ALA A 389 -9.36 38.99 -30.83
CA ALA A 389 -8.54 37.79 -30.96
C ALA A 389 -7.55 37.61 -29.80
N LEU A 390 -6.86 38.68 -29.37
CA LEU A 390 -5.95 38.61 -28.20
C LEU A 390 -6.68 38.27 -26.90
N ILE A 391 -7.91 38.75 -26.73
CA ILE A 391 -8.73 38.45 -25.55
C ILE A 391 -9.19 36.98 -25.57
N GLU A 392 -9.53 36.47 -26.74
CA GLU A 392 -9.88 35.07 -26.95
C GLU A 392 -8.72 34.12 -26.68
N ASP A 393 -7.55 34.44 -27.23
CA ASP A 393 -6.33 33.68 -27.01
C ASP A 393 -5.92 33.67 -25.53
N LEU A 394 -6.03 34.81 -24.85
CA LEU A 394 -5.73 34.90 -23.42
C LEU A 394 -6.70 34.06 -22.57
N LEU A 395 -7.99 33.98 -22.94
CA LEU A 395 -8.94 33.09 -22.28
C LEU A 395 -8.64 31.62 -22.53
N ALA A 396 -8.21 31.29 -23.75
CA ALA A 396 -7.81 29.94 -24.11
C ALA A 396 -6.60 29.49 -23.29
N LEU A 397 -5.58 30.34 -23.20
CA LEU A 397 -4.36 30.08 -22.42
C LEU A 397 -4.63 30.06 -20.91
N ALA A 398 -5.54 30.90 -20.39
CA ALA A 398 -5.87 30.87 -18.96
C ALA A 398 -6.54 29.55 -18.53
N ARG A 399 -7.10 28.79 -19.47
CA ARG A 399 -7.67 27.44 -19.26
C ARG A 399 -6.64 26.32 -19.43
N GLN A 400 -5.35 26.66 -19.54
CA GLN A 400 -4.25 25.71 -19.56
C GLN A 400 -4.30 24.79 -18.33
N GLY A 401 -4.25 23.48 -18.56
CA GLY A 401 -4.32 22.46 -17.50
C GLY A 401 -5.72 22.26 -16.88
N ALA A 402 -6.76 22.93 -17.36
CA ALA A 402 -8.13 22.51 -17.09
C ALA A 402 -8.40 21.24 -17.91
N GLY A 403 -8.41 20.09 -17.24
CA GLY A 403 -8.80 18.81 -17.84
C GLY A 403 -10.18 18.89 -18.49
N ILE A 404 -10.44 17.99 -19.42
CA ILE A 404 -11.73 17.92 -20.11
C ILE A 404 -12.74 17.23 -19.21
N ASP A 405 -13.87 17.88 -18.95
CA ASP A 405 -14.94 17.31 -18.13
C ASP A 405 -15.62 16.13 -18.84
N GLU A 406 -16.00 16.30 -20.11
CA GLU A 406 -16.65 15.27 -20.94
C GLU A 406 -16.20 15.36 -22.41
N THR A 407 -15.87 14.23 -23.01
CA THR A 407 -15.61 14.10 -24.46
C THR A 407 -16.84 13.53 -25.17
N GLU A 408 -17.17 14.05 -26.35
CA GLU A 408 -18.22 13.51 -27.22
C GLU A 408 -17.65 12.93 -28.53
N SER A 409 -18.43 12.10 -29.21
CA SER A 409 -18.06 11.57 -30.53
C SER A 409 -18.24 12.66 -31.60
N VAL A 410 -17.12 13.18 -32.13
CA VAL A 410 -17.10 14.29 -33.08
C VAL A 410 -16.69 13.78 -34.48
N PRO A 411 -17.59 13.81 -35.49
CA PRO A 411 -17.21 13.55 -36.87
C PRO A 411 -16.28 14.66 -37.39
N LEU A 412 -15.03 14.29 -37.71
CA LEU A 412 -13.99 15.24 -38.08
C LEU A 412 -14.32 15.99 -39.37
N ALA A 413 -14.96 15.31 -40.33
CA ALA A 413 -15.42 15.90 -41.59
C ALA A 413 -16.43 17.03 -41.38
N ASP A 414 -17.42 16.81 -40.52
CA ASP A 414 -18.46 17.80 -40.24
C ASP A 414 -17.87 19.01 -39.51
N LEU A 415 -17.01 18.77 -38.52
CA LEU A 415 -16.39 19.84 -37.75
C LEU A 415 -15.41 20.67 -38.61
N ALA A 416 -14.56 20.02 -39.39
CA ALA A 416 -13.60 20.71 -40.27
C ALA A 416 -14.33 21.59 -41.30
N ALA A 417 -15.42 21.10 -41.90
CA ALA A 417 -16.24 21.88 -42.83
C ALA A 417 -16.92 23.07 -42.14
N GLU A 418 -17.39 22.89 -40.90
CA GLU A 418 -17.97 23.97 -40.10
C GLU A 418 -16.95 25.07 -39.78
N CYS A 419 -15.76 24.68 -39.31
CA CYS A 419 -14.67 25.60 -39.00
C CYS A 419 -14.23 26.36 -40.26
N TRP A 420 -14.07 25.66 -41.39
CA TRP A 420 -13.66 26.28 -42.66
C TRP A 420 -14.64 27.35 -43.15
N GLY A 421 -15.95 27.16 -42.94
CA GLY A 421 -16.97 28.15 -43.30
C GLY A 421 -16.93 29.44 -42.48
N THR A 422 -16.14 29.47 -41.41
CA THR A 422 -16.04 30.59 -40.46
C THR A 422 -14.76 31.41 -40.68
N VAL A 423 -13.74 30.84 -41.35
CA VAL A 423 -12.46 31.49 -41.65
C VAL A 423 -12.55 32.26 -42.97
N ASP A 424 -11.96 33.47 -43.03
CA ASP A 424 -11.82 34.21 -44.29
C ASP A 424 -10.76 33.54 -45.17
N THR A 425 -11.23 32.74 -46.12
CA THR A 425 -10.41 31.78 -46.87
C THR A 425 -10.03 32.27 -48.27
N ALA A 426 -10.51 33.44 -48.71
CA ALA A 426 -10.28 33.95 -50.07
C ALA A 426 -10.43 32.87 -51.17
N ASP A 427 -9.35 32.49 -51.86
CA ASP A 427 -9.31 31.47 -52.91
C ASP A 427 -8.80 30.09 -52.41
N ALA A 428 -8.56 29.95 -51.11
CA ALA A 428 -8.03 28.75 -50.48
C ALA A 428 -9.05 27.60 -50.51
N THR A 429 -8.54 26.36 -50.46
CA THR A 429 -9.38 25.16 -50.55
C THR A 429 -9.12 24.21 -49.39
N ILE A 430 -10.15 23.47 -48.99
CA ILE A 430 -10.05 22.39 -48.00
C ILE A 430 -10.46 21.05 -48.63
N ALA A 431 -9.68 20.02 -48.38
CA ALA A 431 -10.01 18.63 -48.66
C ALA A 431 -10.05 17.85 -47.34
N VAL A 432 -11.18 17.21 -47.04
CA VAL A 432 -11.27 16.28 -45.89
C VAL A 432 -11.27 14.85 -46.44
N GLU A 433 -10.18 14.14 -46.22
CA GLU A 433 -9.91 12.80 -46.76
C GLU A 433 -10.17 11.70 -45.72
N THR A 434 -11.07 11.95 -44.77
CA THR A 434 -11.40 11.00 -43.70
C THR A 434 -12.84 11.13 -43.23
N ASP A 435 -13.45 10.00 -42.90
CA ASP A 435 -14.75 9.90 -42.22
C ASP A 435 -14.57 9.52 -40.72
N ALA A 436 -13.41 9.87 -40.16
CA ALA A 436 -13.02 9.63 -38.77
C ALA A 436 -13.96 10.33 -37.77
N VAL A 437 -14.30 9.61 -36.70
CA VAL A 437 -14.97 10.16 -35.52
C VAL A 437 -13.99 10.13 -34.35
N VAL A 438 -13.73 11.29 -33.74
CA VAL A 438 -12.78 11.46 -32.62
C VAL A 438 -13.56 11.67 -31.33
N ALA A 439 -13.13 11.03 -30.23
CA ALA A 439 -13.64 11.35 -28.89
C ALA A 439 -12.99 12.65 -28.37
N ALA A 440 -13.71 13.77 -28.38
CA ALA A 440 -13.16 15.08 -28.08
C ALA A 440 -14.15 16.04 -27.39
N ASP A 441 -13.63 17.06 -26.69
CA ASP A 441 -14.38 18.28 -26.44
C ASP A 441 -14.50 19.05 -27.77
N ARG A 442 -15.70 19.04 -28.36
CA ARG A 442 -15.99 19.69 -29.65
C ARG A 442 -15.61 21.17 -29.69
N SER A 443 -15.77 21.88 -28.58
CA SER A 443 -15.48 23.32 -28.52
C SER A 443 -13.97 23.59 -28.58
N ARG A 444 -13.18 22.80 -27.87
CA ARG A 444 -11.71 22.88 -27.89
C ARG A 444 -11.14 22.39 -29.21
N LEU A 445 -11.66 21.28 -29.75
CA LEU A 445 -11.23 20.76 -31.05
C LEU A 445 -11.52 21.75 -32.18
N ARG A 446 -12.69 22.41 -32.17
CA ARG A 446 -13.02 23.52 -33.09
C ARG A 446 -11.94 24.59 -33.03
N GLN A 447 -11.61 25.05 -31.83
CA GLN A 447 -10.63 26.11 -31.64
C GLN A 447 -9.25 25.73 -32.17
N ALA A 448 -8.80 24.48 -31.99
CA ALA A 448 -7.56 24.00 -32.57
C ALA A 448 -7.59 24.02 -34.11
N LEU A 449 -8.67 23.51 -34.71
CA LEU A 449 -8.83 23.50 -36.17
C LEU A 449 -8.88 24.91 -36.77
N GLU A 450 -9.67 25.81 -36.18
CA GLU A 450 -9.75 27.22 -36.61
C GLU A 450 -8.38 27.91 -36.54
N ASN A 451 -7.61 27.69 -35.47
CA ASN A 451 -6.24 28.21 -35.36
C ASN A 451 -5.32 27.68 -36.46
N LEU A 452 -5.40 26.38 -36.77
CA LEU A 452 -4.60 25.77 -37.84
C LEU A 452 -5.00 26.30 -39.22
N PHE A 453 -6.29 26.51 -39.47
CA PHE A 453 -6.79 27.02 -40.75
C PHE A 453 -6.43 28.50 -40.95
N VAL A 454 -6.58 29.33 -39.92
CA VAL A 454 -6.13 30.73 -39.95
C VAL A 454 -4.62 30.79 -40.20
N ASN A 455 -3.83 29.94 -39.53
CA ASN A 455 -2.38 29.88 -39.76
C ASN A 455 -2.03 29.48 -41.20
N ALA A 456 -2.71 28.49 -41.76
CA ALA A 456 -2.49 28.07 -43.14
C ALA A 456 -2.75 29.23 -44.12
N VAL A 457 -3.91 29.89 -44.03
CA VAL A 457 -4.26 31.01 -44.93
C VAL A 457 -3.31 32.19 -44.78
N THR A 458 -2.98 32.58 -43.54
CA THR A 458 -2.11 33.73 -43.26
C THR A 458 -0.67 33.52 -43.73
N HIS A 459 -0.13 32.31 -43.59
CA HIS A 459 1.30 32.05 -43.83
C HIS A 459 1.62 31.39 -45.17
N ALA A 460 0.71 30.56 -45.71
CA ALA A 460 0.87 29.95 -47.03
C ALA A 460 0.32 30.83 -48.16
N GLY A 461 -0.59 31.75 -47.84
CA GLY A 461 -1.19 32.69 -48.77
C GLY A 461 -2.62 32.31 -49.20
N PRO A 462 -3.25 33.16 -50.03
CA PRO A 462 -4.69 33.10 -50.29
C PRO A 462 -5.15 31.94 -51.18
N ASP A 463 -4.22 31.19 -51.81
CA ASP A 463 -4.51 30.06 -52.71
C ASP A 463 -4.20 28.69 -52.05
N VAL A 464 -3.90 28.66 -50.74
CA VAL A 464 -3.45 27.45 -50.03
C VAL A 464 -4.46 26.31 -50.11
N ALA A 465 -3.96 25.08 -50.27
CA ALA A 465 -4.73 23.85 -50.15
C ALA A 465 -4.48 23.19 -48.79
N VAL A 466 -5.52 23.08 -47.97
CA VAL A 466 -5.48 22.43 -46.66
C VAL A 466 -6.12 21.04 -46.73
N THR A 467 -5.44 20.04 -46.19
CA THR A 467 -5.90 18.65 -46.13
C THR A 467 -6.09 18.21 -44.69
N VAL A 468 -7.26 17.65 -44.37
CA VAL A 468 -7.54 17.01 -43.07
C VAL A 468 -7.72 15.51 -43.31
N GLY A 469 -6.97 14.67 -42.61
CA GLY A 469 -6.99 13.22 -42.83
C GLY A 469 -6.72 12.42 -41.56
N ALA A 470 -7.01 11.12 -41.60
CA ALA A 470 -6.59 10.19 -40.55
C ALA A 470 -5.12 9.79 -40.74
N LEU A 471 -4.42 9.51 -39.65
CA LEU A 471 -3.07 8.96 -39.71
C LEU A 471 -3.11 7.50 -40.23
N PRO A 472 -2.13 7.06 -41.04
CA PRO A 472 -2.15 5.74 -41.67
C PRO A 472 -2.11 4.56 -40.69
N ASP A 473 -1.59 4.77 -39.49
CA ASP A 473 -1.52 3.82 -38.38
C ASP A 473 -2.83 3.74 -37.57
N GLY A 474 -3.79 4.64 -37.84
CA GLY A 474 -5.05 4.74 -37.13
C GLY A 474 -4.95 5.42 -35.76
N ASP A 475 -3.76 5.89 -35.38
CA ASP A 475 -3.49 6.52 -34.09
C ASP A 475 -3.62 8.05 -34.18
N GLY A 476 -4.79 8.51 -34.63
CA GLY A 476 -5.15 9.92 -34.68
C GLY A 476 -5.26 10.54 -36.07
N PHE A 477 -5.21 11.87 -36.16
CA PHE A 477 -5.51 12.64 -37.38
C PHE A 477 -4.47 13.72 -37.65
N TYR A 478 -4.50 14.31 -38.84
CA TYR A 478 -3.60 15.39 -39.21
C TYR A 478 -4.31 16.53 -39.94
N VAL A 479 -3.69 17.71 -39.88
CA VAL A 479 -4.01 18.88 -40.72
C VAL A 479 -2.73 19.29 -41.44
N ALA A 480 -2.77 19.37 -42.77
CA ALA A 480 -1.62 19.69 -43.61
C ALA A 480 -1.94 20.83 -44.59
N ASP A 481 -0.99 21.71 -44.86
CA ASP A 481 -1.06 22.72 -45.92
C ASP A 481 -0.05 22.44 -47.04
N ASP A 482 -0.18 23.14 -48.17
CA ASP A 482 0.76 23.15 -49.30
C ASP A 482 1.68 24.38 -49.34
N GLY A 483 1.85 25.04 -48.18
CA GLY A 483 2.59 26.27 -48.02
C GLY A 483 4.12 26.12 -47.99
N PRO A 484 4.85 27.15 -47.52
CA PRO A 484 6.32 27.11 -47.44
C PRO A 484 6.86 26.14 -46.37
N GLY A 485 6.01 25.67 -45.45
CA GLY A 485 6.39 24.84 -44.32
C GLY A 485 7.16 25.60 -43.25
N ILE A 486 7.62 24.88 -42.23
CA ILE A 486 8.37 25.42 -41.09
C ILE A 486 9.77 24.77 -41.06
N ASP A 487 10.81 25.59 -40.91
CA ASP A 487 12.20 25.13 -40.83
C ASP A 487 12.35 24.13 -39.66
N PRO A 488 12.98 22.97 -39.88
CA PRO A 488 13.19 21.98 -38.82
C PRO A 488 13.78 22.52 -37.52
N ALA A 489 14.61 23.57 -37.57
CA ALA A 489 15.18 24.19 -36.38
C ALA A 489 14.14 24.93 -35.52
N ASP A 490 13.06 25.41 -36.13
CA ASP A 490 12.04 26.23 -35.49
C ASP A 490 10.83 25.40 -35.01
N ARG A 491 10.70 24.12 -35.43
CA ARG A 491 9.49 23.30 -35.22
C ARG A 491 9.12 23.03 -33.76
N GLU A 492 10.08 23.05 -32.85
CA GLU A 492 9.81 22.94 -31.40
C GLU A 492 9.44 24.31 -30.81
N GLU A 493 10.11 25.38 -31.24
CA GLU A 493 9.91 26.75 -30.72
C GLU A 493 8.61 27.40 -31.22
N VAL A 494 8.04 26.98 -32.36
CA VAL A 494 6.77 27.55 -32.88
C VAL A 494 5.56 27.30 -31.99
N PHE A 495 5.63 26.35 -31.05
CA PHE A 495 4.60 26.13 -30.05
C PHE A 495 4.78 27.01 -28.79
N GLU A 496 5.85 27.80 -28.70
CA GLU A 496 6.06 28.75 -27.60
C GLU A 496 5.16 29.99 -27.74
N ALA A 497 4.76 30.55 -26.60
CA ALA A 497 3.82 31.66 -26.55
C ALA A 497 4.43 32.97 -27.10
N GLY A 498 3.75 33.59 -28.06
CA GLY A 498 4.13 34.89 -28.63
C GLY A 498 5.04 34.81 -29.86
N MET A 499 5.26 33.61 -30.40
CA MET A 499 6.02 33.43 -31.64
C MET A 499 5.10 33.61 -32.86
N THR A 500 5.40 34.61 -33.71
CA THR A 500 4.66 34.87 -34.96
C THR A 500 5.58 35.53 -35.99
N SER A 501 5.43 35.16 -37.27
CA SER A 501 6.03 35.86 -38.40
C SER A 501 5.11 36.91 -39.03
N ASP A 502 3.83 36.94 -38.62
CA ASP A 502 2.84 37.92 -39.05
C ASP A 502 2.80 39.13 -38.07
N PRO A 503 3.01 40.37 -38.55
CA PRO A 503 2.87 41.59 -37.75
C PRO A 503 1.48 41.79 -37.10
N GLU A 504 0.43 41.22 -37.70
CA GLU A 504 -0.95 41.32 -37.21
C GLU A 504 -1.33 40.16 -36.27
N GLY A 505 -0.69 39.00 -36.40
CA GLY A 505 -0.86 37.83 -35.55
C GLY A 505 -0.51 38.04 -34.06
N THR A 506 -1.13 37.24 -33.21
CA THR A 506 -0.95 37.24 -31.75
C THR A 506 0.24 36.37 -31.32
N GLY A 507 0.55 35.33 -32.09
CA GLY A 507 1.57 34.33 -31.77
C GLY A 507 1.14 33.32 -30.70
N PHE A 508 -0.15 33.23 -30.38
CA PHE A 508 -0.68 32.25 -29.43
C PHE A 508 -1.37 31.05 -30.08
N GLY A 509 -1.74 31.15 -31.36
CA GLY A 509 -2.54 30.12 -32.04
C GLY A 509 -1.97 28.70 -31.94
N LEU A 510 -0.68 28.50 -32.28
CA LEU A 510 -0.07 27.17 -32.17
C LEU A 510 0.10 26.70 -30.71
N LYS A 511 0.37 27.62 -29.78
CA LYS A 511 0.39 27.27 -28.35
C LYS A 511 -0.98 26.78 -27.88
N ILE A 512 -2.07 27.40 -28.32
CA ILE A 512 -3.45 26.97 -28.02
C ILE A 512 -3.72 25.59 -28.61
N VAL A 513 -3.26 25.32 -29.83
CA VAL A 513 -3.39 23.98 -30.44
C VAL A 513 -2.68 22.91 -29.60
N ALA A 514 -1.47 23.20 -29.10
CA ALA A 514 -0.73 22.30 -28.22
C ALA A 514 -1.46 22.07 -26.89
N GLU A 515 -2.02 23.12 -26.28
CA GLU A 515 -2.83 23.01 -25.05
C GLU A 515 -4.09 22.17 -25.25
N VAL A 516 -4.75 22.30 -26.40
CA VAL A 516 -5.91 21.47 -26.74
C VAL A 516 -5.50 20.00 -26.84
N ALA A 517 -4.39 19.69 -27.51
CA ALA A 517 -3.89 18.32 -27.60
C ALA A 517 -3.57 17.74 -26.20
N GLU A 518 -2.82 18.48 -25.38
CA GLU A 518 -2.44 18.05 -24.02
C GLU A 518 -3.67 17.82 -23.13
N ALA A 519 -4.69 18.68 -23.20
CA ALA A 519 -5.92 18.53 -22.43
C ALA A 519 -6.70 17.25 -22.79
N HIS A 520 -6.58 16.76 -24.03
CA HIS A 520 -7.16 15.49 -24.48
C HIS A 520 -6.24 14.28 -24.23
N GLY A 521 -5.04 14.49 -23.68
CA GLY A 521 -4.03 13.44 -23.54
C GLY A 521 -3.36 13.04 -24.87
N TRP A 522 -3.50 13.87 -25.91
CA TRP A 522 -2.89 13.66 -27.22
C TRP A 522 -1.52 14.31 -27.31
N THR A 523 -0.70 13.85 -28.24
CA THR A 523 0.55 14.52 -28.61
C THR A 523 0.40 15.19 -29.97
N ILE A 524 0.95 16.40 -30.12
CA ILE A 524 1.04 17.09 -31.41
C ILE A 524 2.47 17.07 -31.94
N GLU A 525 2.64 16.67 -33.20
CA GLU A 525 3.92 16.67 -33.90
C GLU A 525 3.84 17.50 -35.17
N LEU A 526 4.86 18.33 -35.42
CA LEU A 526 4.97 19.12 -36.63
C LEU A 526 5.96 18.47 -37.60
N THR A 527 5.44 18.01 -38.75
CA THR A 527 6.19 17.37 -39.82
C THR A 527 6.04 18.15 -41.13
N GLU A 528 6.72 17.68 -42.19
CA GLU A 528 6.57 18.24 -43.53
C GLU A 528 5.43 17.52 -44.26
N SER A 529 4.58 18.29 -44.93
CA SER A 529 3.47 17.73 -45.73
C SER A 529 3.96 17.08 -47.04
N GLU A 530 3.24 16.07 -47.53
CA GLU A 530 3.57 15.40 -48.80
C GLU A 530 3.46 16.34 -50.02
N SER A 531 2.64 17.38 -49.92
CA SER A 531 2.47 18.44 -50.91
C SER A 531 3.55 19.53 -50.84
N GLY A 532 4.51 19.43 -49.91
CA GLY A 532 5.23 20.59 -49.37
C GLY A 532 4.35 21.32 -48.36
N GLY A 533 4.90 22.08 -47.42
CA GLY A 533 4.13 22.77 -46.38
C GLY A 533 4.24 22.14 -44.99
N ALA A 534 3.44 22.66 -44.06
CA ALA A 534 3.41 22.17 -42.68
C ALA A 534 2.36 21.06 -42.51
N ARG A 535 2.66 20.07 -41.66
CA ARG A 535 1.72 19.01 -41.29
C ARG A 535 1.71 18.83 -39.77
N PHE A 536 0.55 19.04 -39.16
CA PHE A 536 0.32 18.87 -37.73
C PHE A 536 -0.37 17.52 -37.49
N GLU A 537 0.30 16.61 -36.80
CA GLU A 537 -0.21 15.28 -36.48
C GLU A 537 -0.64 15.21 -35.00
N PHE A 538 -1.91 14.90 -34.75
CA PHE A 538 -2.45 14.64 -33.41
C PHE A 538 -2.50 13.14 -33.18
N ARG A 539 -1.70 12.63 -32.23
CA ARG A 539 -1.59 11.20 -31.90
C ARG A 539 -2.18 10.86 -30.55
N GLY A 540 -2.63 9.61 -30.36
CA GLY A 540 -3.37 9.19 -29.16
C GLY A 540 -4.85 9.58 -29.18
N ALA A 541 -5.33 10.11 -30.31
CA ALA A 541 -6.75 10.37 -30.54
C ALA A 541 -7.43 9.07 -30.98
N ASP A 542 -8.25 8.49 -30.11
CA ASP A 542 -9.07 7.33 -30.47
C ASP A 542 -10.01 7.70 -31.61
N ILE A 543 -9.79 7.09 -32.78
CA ILE A 543 -10.59 7.31 -33.98
C ILE A 543 -11.39 6.05 -34.31
N GLU A 544 -12.71 6.23 -34.41
CA GLU A 544 -13.59 5.24 -35.02
C GLU A 544 -13.82 5.62 -36.50
N SER A 545 -13.46 4.72 -37.42
CA SER A 545 -13.85 4.90 -38.83
C SER A 545 -15.35 4.65 -38.95
N SER A 546 -16.13 5.62 -39.43
CA SER A 546 -17.54 5.35 -39.72
C SER A 546 -17.63 4.27 -40.83
N GLY A 547 -18.04 3.06 -40.44
CA GLY A 547 -18.05 1.90 -41.34
C GLY A 547 -19.03 2.11 -42.47
N SER A 548 -18.53 2.39 -43.68
CA SER A 548 -19.28 2.23 -44.92
C SER A 548 -19.11 0.78 -45.42
N GLU A 549 -19.83 -0.15 -44.79
CA GLU A 549 -20.26 -1.36 -45.51
C GLU A 549 -21.41 -0.95 -46.44
N ARG A 550 -21.05 -0.45 -47.63
CA ARG A 550 -21.95 -0.55 -48.79
C ARG A 550 -21.55 -1.80 -49.56
N ASP A 551 -22.27 -2.88 -49.26
CA ASP A 551 -22.33 -4.10 -50.06
C ASP A 551 -22.55 -3.77 -51.56
N GLU A 552 -21.65 -4.26 -52.41
CA GLU A 552 -21.90 -4.54 -53.84
C GLU A 552 -21.91 -6.06 -54.09
#